data_AF-A6RFZ5-F1
#
_entry.id   AF-A6RFZ5-F1
#
_cell.length_a   1.000
_cell.length_b   1.000
_cell.length_c   1.000
_cell.angle_alpha   90.00
_cell.angle_beta   90.00
_cell.angle_gamma   90.00
#
_symmetry.space_group_name_H-M   'P 1'
#
loop_
_entity.id
_entity.type
_entity.pdbx_description
1 polymer ?
#
loop_
_entity_poly.entity_id
_entity_poly.type
_entity_poly.pdbx_seq_one_letter_code
_entity_poly.pdbx_strand_id
1 'polypeptide(L)'
;MSKSVIPTSQWAQVADKIGGPLQYRQIPVPTPGPDEVLVNIKYSGVCHTDLHALMGDWPLPVKMPLGLKESGAKPGQAVAIVGAGGGLGSLAQQYAKAMGLQTIAIDTGDEKRALCEKLEARAFIDFAKTKDLVADVKAASPDGLGPHAVLLVAAAELPFQQATAYVRSKGCIVAIGLPAKAQLKAPVFDTVVRMVTIKGSYVGNRLDAKEAVDFFTRGKIKVPYKTVELSELGNVFSLMKQGKVAGRYVLKMPE
;
A
#
# COMPACT_ATOMS: atom_id res chain seq x y z
N MET A 1 28.12 28.85 1.29
CA MET A 1 26.74 28.36 1.50
C MET A 1 26.12 29.24 2.57
N SER A 2 25.11 30.06 2.25
CA SER A 2 24.45 30.88 3.28
C SER A 2 23.83 29.93 4.32
N LYS A 3 24.06 30.18 5.61
CA LYS A 3 23.35 29.45 6.67
C LYS A 3 21.87 29.75 6.47
N SER A 4 21.10 28.74 6.07
CA SER A 4 19.64 28.81 6.07
C SER A 4 19.20 29.21 7.47
N VAL A 5 18.53 30.35 7.58
CA VAL A 5 17.89 30.77 8.84
C VAL A 5 16.71 29.85 9.06
N ILE A 6 16.69 29.17 10.20
CA ILE A 6 15.56 28.30 10.60
C ILE A 6 14.44 29.23 11.09
N PRO A 7 13.22 29.18 10.50
CA PRO A 7 12.11 30.02 10.94
C PRO A 7 11.59 29.60 12.32
N THR A 8 10.90 30.51 13.01
CA THR A 8 10.28 30.23 14.32
C THR A 8 8.89 29.62 14.20
N SER A 9 8.20 29.81 13.07
CA SER A 9 6.90 29.24 12.76
C SER A 9 6.90 28.52 11.41
N GLN A 10 5.95 27.59 11.23
CA GLN A 10 5.75 26.79 10.02
C GLN A 10 4.27 26.53 9.77
N TRP A 11 3.89 26.32 8.52
CA TRP A 11 2.53 25.92 8.15
C TRP A 11 2.28 24.43 8.39
N ALA A 12 1.12 24.08 8.92
CA ALA A 12 0.71 22.70 9.16
C ALA A 12 -0.80 22.51 9.00
N GLN A 13 -1.20 21.26 8.74
CA GLN A 13 -2.57 20.79 8.93
C GLN A 13 -2.67 20.14 10.31
N VAL A 14 -3.54 20.68 11.18
CA VAL A 14 -3.64 20.28 12.58
C VAL A 14 -5.08 19.87 12.90
N ALA A 15 -5.25 18.75 13.60
CA ALA A 15 -6.49 18.42 14.27
C ALA A 15 -6.27 18.52 15.79
N ASP A 16 -7.02 19.41 16.45
CA ASP A 16 -6.89 19.64 17.90
C ASP A 16 -7.44 18.46 18.74
N LYS A 17 -8.25 17.59 18.12
CA LYS A 17 -8.80 16.37 18.73
C LYS A 17 -8.94 15.27 17.70
N ILE A 18 -8.90 14.03 18.19
CA ILE A 18 -9.23 12.84 17.39
C ILE A 18 -10.63 13.00 16.78
N GLY A 19 -10.75 12.70 15.50
CA GLY A 19 -11.96 12.85 14.69
C GLY A 19 -12.37 14.30 14.41
N GLY A 20 -11.58 15.28 14.86
CA GLY A 20 -11.83 16.70 14.68
C GLY A 20 -11.55 17.19 13.24
N PRO A 21 -12.01 18.41 12.90
CA PRO A 21 -11.71 19.02 11.61
C PRO A 21 -10.22 19.36 11.49
N LEU A 22 -9.67 19.20 10.28
CA LEU A 22 -8.34 19.69 9.95
C LEU A 22 -8.34 21.21 9.82
N GLN A 23 -7.37 21.85 10.46
CA GLN A 23 -7.14 23.29 10.41
C GLN A 23 -5.78 23.57 9.77
N TYR A 24 -5.79 24.37 8.70
CA TYR A 24 -4.59 24.87 8.07
C TYR A 24 -4.12 26.14 8.77
N ARG A 25 -3.06 26.06 9.58
CA ARG A 25 -2.57 27.19 10.40
C ARG A 25 -1.06 27.12 10.63
N GLN A 26 -0.48 28.22 11.12
CA GLN A 26 0.91 28.23 11.56
C GLN A 26 1.07 27.64 12.96
N ILE A 27 2.15 26.89 13.15
CA ILE A 27 2.58 26.32 14.43
C ILE A 27 4.07 26.62 14.67
N PRO A 28 4.59 26.53 15.91
CA PRO A 28 6.01 26.67 16.17
C PRO A 28 6.86 25.60 15.46
N VAL A 29 8.08 25.95 15.06
CA VAL A 29 9.08 24.98 14.59
C VAL A 29 9.68 24.27 15.81
N PRO A 30 9.71 22.92 15.85
CA PRO A 30 10.28 22.19 16.97
C PRO A 30 11.81 22.31 17.00
N THR A 31 12.38 22.28 18.22
CA THR A 31 13.83 22.17 18.41
C THR A 31 14.22 20.69 18.47
N PRO A 32 15.10 20.19 17.59
CA PRO A 32 15.49 18.78 17.61
C PRO A 32 16.30 18.46 18.87
N GLY A 33 16.08 17.28 19.45
CA GLY A 33 16.92 16.69 20.49
C GLY A 33 18.29 16.21 19.98
N PRO A 34 19.13 15.63 20.85
CA PRO A 34 20.52 15.27 20.51
C PRO A 34 20.65 14.18 19.43
N ASP A 35 19.66 13.30 19.31
CA ASP A 35 19.63 12.20 18.31
C ASP A 35 18.60 12.44 17.20
N GLU A 36 18.09 13.67 17.08
CA GLU A 36 17.08 14.05 16.11
C GLU A 36 17.66 14.97 15.03
N VAL A 37 17.02 14.97 13.86
CA VAL A 37 17.36 15.89 12.77
C VAL A 37 16.15 16.74 12.43
N LEU A 38 16.34 18.05 12.31
CA LEU A 38 15.31 18.94 11.79
C LEU A 38 15.33 18.91 10.27
N VAL A 39 14.22 18.50 9.67
CA VAL A 39 14.07 18.38 8.21
C VAL A 39 13.09 19.41 7.71
N ASN A 40 13.52 20.25 6.76
CA ASN A 40 12.61 21.11 6.00
C ASN A 40 11.88 20.25 4.95
N ILE A 41 10.70 19.76 5.31
CA ILE A 41 9.86 18.93 4.44
C ILE A 41 9.46 19.76 3.23
N LYS A 42 9.76 19.26 2.02
CA LYS A 42 9.32 19.89 0.76
C LYS A 42 8.05 19.25 0.21
N TYR A 43 7.92 17.95 0.41
CA TYR A 43 6.78 17.17 -0.04
C TYR A 43 6.48 16.08 1.00
N SER A 44 5.21 15.77 1.22
CA SER A 44 4.78 14.65 2.06
C SER A 44 3.80 13.76 1.31
N GLY A 45 3.99 12.45 1.39
CA GLY A 45 3.00 11.50 0.89
C GLY A 45 1.79 11.42 1.81
N VAL A 46 0.62 11.09 1.26
CA VAL A 46 -0.60 10.85 2.04
C VAL A 46 -1.11 9.44 1.80
N CYS A 47 -1.57 8.78 2.86
CA CYS A 47 -2.12 7.44 2.82
C CYS A 47 -3.31 7.24 3.78
N HIS A 48 -3.99 6.11 3.68
CA HIS A 48 -5.15 5.79 4.53
C HIS A 48 -4.79 5.70 6.02
N THR A 49 -3.53 5.41 6.33
CA THR A 49 -3.02 5.43 7.70
C THR A 49 -3.15 6.80 8.35
N ASP A 50 -2.93 7.88 7.61
CA ASP A 50 -3.10 9.24 8.12
C ASP A 50 -4.58 9.52 8.46
N LEU A 51 -5.50 8.94 7.69
CA LEU A 51 -6.93 9.03 7.94
C LEU A 51 -7.34 8.22 9.19
N HIS A 52 -6.81 7.02 9.37
CA HIS A 52 -7.03 6.22 10.59
C HIS A 52 -6.45 6.90 11.83
N ALA A 53 -5.27 7.50 11.73
CA ALA A 53 -4.67 8.29 12.80
C ALA A 53 -5.55 9.50 13.16
N LEU A 54 -6.12 10.19 12.16
CA LEU A 54 -7.08 11.27 12.40
C LEU A 54 -8.36 10.75 13.09
N MET A 55 -8.87 9.59 12.69
CA MET A 55 -10.10 9.01 13.24
C MET A 55 -9.91 8.35 14.61
N GLY A 56 -8.68 7.99 14.97
CA GLY A 56 -8.34 7.32 16.23
C GLY A 56 -8.96 5.93 16.38
N ASP A 57 -9.19 5.24 15.26
CA ASP A 57 -9.83 3.93 15.23
C ASP A 57 -8.85 2.75 15.37
N TRP A 58 -7.54 3.01 15.45
CA TRP A 58 -6.50 2.01 15.70
C TRP A 58 -5.92 2.11 17.12
N PRO A 59 -5.68 0.96 17.79
CA PRO A 59 -5.08 0.93 19.13
C PRO A 59 -3.54 1.07 19.14
N LEU A 60 -2.88 1.39 18.01
CA LEU A 60 -1.40 1.35 17.87
C LEU A 60 -0.83 2.53 17.04
N PRO A 61 0.39 3.01 17.34
CA PRO A 61 1.12 3.99 16.53
C PRO A 61 1.65 3.35 15.23
N VAL A 62 1.51 4.09 14.14
CA VAL A 62 1.48 3.53 12.79
C VAL A 62 2.79 3.64 12.01
N LYS A 63 3.17 2.58 11.28
CA LYS A 63 4.30 2.55 10.34
C LYS A 63 3.97 1.65 9.11
N MET A 64 4.64 1.87 7.96
CA MET A 64 4.35 1.31 6.61
C MET A 64 4.96 -0.08 6.25
N PRO A 65 4.22 -1.03 5.63
CA PRO A 65 4.65 -2.44 5.46
C PRO A 65 5.29 -2.91 4.12
N LEU A 66 6.05 -4.02 4.16
CA LEU A 66 6.76 -4.70 3.03
C LEU A 66 6.37 -6.18 2.82
N GLY A 67 5.35 -6.47 2.01
CA GLY A 67 4.86 -7.86 1.87
C GLY A 67 5.59 -8.80 0.91
N LEU A 68 6.39 -8.32 -0.06
CA LEU A 68 6.96 -9.19 -1.10
C LEU A 68 8.03 -10.16 -0.58
N LYS A 69 8.91 -9.72 0.34
CA LYS A 69 9.94 -10.60 0.90
C LYS A 69 9.34 -11.71 1.76
N GLU A 70 8.34 -11.36 2.57
CA GLU A 70 7.63 -12.31 3.44
C GLU A 70 6.96 -13.45 2.68
N SER A 71 6.59 -13.19 1.43
CA SER A 71 5.94 -14.15 0.55
C SER A 71 6.82 -15.34 0.14
N GLY A 72 8.14 -15.18 0.16
CA GLY A 72 9.09 -16.20 -0.33
C GLY A 72 9.00 -16.50 -1.83
N ALA A 73 8.27 -15.70 -2.61
CA ALA A 73 8.13 -15.89 -4.04
C ALA A 73 9.47 -15.71 -4.79
N LYS A 74 9.69 -16.56 -5.79
CA LYS A 74 10.92 -16.63 -6.60
C LYS A 74 10.67 -16.15 -8.03
N PRO A 75 11.71 -15.65 -8.74
CA PRO A 75 11.57 -15.26 -10.15
C PRO A 75 10.85 -16.33 -11.00
N GLY A 76 9.96 -15.89 -11.89
CA GLY A 76 9.09 -16.73 -12.71
C GLY A 76 7.76 -17.11 -12.03
N GLN A 77 7.64 -16.93 -10.72
CA GLN A 77 6.41 -17.25 -9.99
C GLN A 77 5.36 -16.15 -10.07
N ALA A 78 4.09 -16.56 -10.10
CA ALA A 78 2.96 -15.65 -10.05
C ALA A 78 2.63 -15.18 -8.63
N VAL A 79 2.39 -13.89 -8.47
CA VAL A 79 1.95 -13.24 -7.23
C VAL A 79 0.66 -12.47 -7.50
N ALA A 80 -0.41 -12.79 -6.77
CA ALA A 80 -1.63 -12.00 -6.79
C ALA A 80 -1.51 -10.80 -5.85
N ILE A 81 -1.85 -9.62 -6.34
CA ILE A 81 -1.85 -8.38 -5.57
C ILE A 81 -3.28 -7.89 -5.49
N VAL A 82 -3.87 -7.95 -4.29
CA VAL A 82 -5.23 -7.46 -4.04
C VAL A 82 -5.18 -5.98 -3.67
N GLY A 83 -5.92 -5.15 -4.40
CA GLY A 83 -5.80 -3.68 -4.34
C GLY A 83 -4.68 -3.15 -5.24
N ALA A 84 -4.45 -3.83 -6.38
CA ALA A 84 -3.31 -3.59 -7.28
C ALA A 84 -3.28 -2.19 -7.89
N GLY A 85 -4.42 -1.55 -8.13
CA GLY A 85 -4.51 -0.20 -8.69
C GLY A 85 -4.34 0.92 -7.66
N GLY A 86 -4.25 0.57 -6.37
CA GLY A 86 -3.98 1.53 -5.29
C GLY A 86 -2.50 1.95 -5.20
N GLY A 87 -2.21 2.88 -4.29
CA GLY A 87 -0.85 3.42 -4.10
C GLY A 87 0.19 2.41 -3.59
N LEU A 88 -0.20 1.42 -2.78
CA LEU A 88 0.69 0.32 -2.38
C LEU A 88 0.71 -0.78 -3.45
N GLY A 89 -0.44 -1.15 -4.01
CA GLY A 89 -0.55 -2.19 -5.04
C GLY A 89 0.28 -1.88 -6.28
N SER A 90 0.26 -0.63 -6.75
CA SER A 90 1.04 -0.18 -7.91
C SER A 90 2.55 -0.20 -7.67
N LEU A 91 3.01 0.02 -6.42
CA LEU A 91 4.42 -0.18 -6.07
C LEU A 91 4.75 -1.67 -5.98
N ALA A 92 3.90 -2.46 -5.32
CA ALA A 92 4.08 -3.91 -5.20
C ALA A 92 4.20 -4.56 -6.59
N GLN A 93 3.44 -4.10 -7.58
CA GLN A 93 3.56 -4.59 -8.96
C GLN A 93 4.95 -4.31 -9.56
N GLN A 94 5.48 -3.10 -9.35
CA GLN A 94 6.79 -2.71 -9.88
C GLN A 94 7.94 -3.43 -9.20
N TYR A 95 7.90 -3.58 -7.88
CA TYR A 95 8.88 -4.37 -7.15
C TYR A 95 8.81 -5.84 -7.54
N ALA A 96 7.61 -6.41 -7.66
CA ALA A 96 7.42 -7.78 -8.09
C ALA A 96 8.04 -8.01 -9.48
N LYS A 97 7.77 -7.11 -10.44
CA LYS A 97 8.39 -7.14 -11.76
C LYS A 97 9.92 -7.02 -11.69
N ALA A 98 10.44 -6.09 -10.90
CA ALA A 98 11.89 -5.92 -10.72
C ALA A 98 12.57 -7.13 -10.04
N MET A 99 11.79 -7.92 -9.28
CA MET A 99 12.19 -9.20 -8.69
C MET A 99 11.96 -10.40 -9.64
N GLY A 100 11.52 -10.18 -10.88
CA GLY A 100 11.25 -11.23 -11.86
C GLY A 100 9.96 -12.01 -11.63
N LEU A 101 9.03 -11.50 -10.84
CA LEU A 101 7.74 -12.12 -10.54
C LEU A 101 6.68 -11.70 -11.56
N GLN A 102 5.65 -12.55 -11.74
CA GLN A 102 4.51 -12.25 -12.61
C GLN A 102 3.31 -11.81 -11.78
N THR A 103 2.79 -10.61 -12.02
CA THR A 103 1.76 -10.01 -11.17
C THR A 103 0.36 -10.30 -11.71
N ILE A 104 -0.51 -10.85 -10.86
CA ILE A 104 -1.95 -10.93 -11.12
C ILE A 104 -2.60 -9.80 -10.33
N ALA A 105 -3.08 -8.78 -11.03
CA ALA A 105 -3.70 -7.61 -10.42
C ALA A 105 -5.17 -7.89 -10.11
N ILE A 106 -5.60 -7.69 -8.87
CA ILE A 106 -7.01 -7.79 -8.46
C ILE A 106 -7.42 -6.41 -7.95
N ASP A 107 -8.32 -5.73 -8.67
CA ASP A 107 -8.90 -4.44 -8.29
C ASP A 107 -10.22 -4.22 -9.06
N THR A 108 -10.77 -3.01 -9.08
CA THR A 108 -11.95 -2.69 -9.91
C THR A 108 -11.86 -1.27 -10.49
N GLY A 109 -12.52 -1.06 -11.63
CA GLY A 109 -12.61 0.23 -12.31
C GLY A 109 -11.58 0.42 -13.43
N ASP A 110 -11.98 1.16 -14.46
CA ASP A 110 -11.25 1.21 -15.74
C ASP A 110 -9.93 2.00 -15.62
N GLU A 111 -9.87 3.04 -14.79
CA GLU A 111 -8.61 3.77 -14.52
C GLU A 111 -7.56 2.86 -13.86
N LYS A 112 -7.98 2.04 -12.89
CA LYS A 112 -7.09 1.11 -12.18
C LYS A 112 -6.67 -0.04 -13.08
N ARG A 113 -7.56 -0.52 -13.95
CA ARG A 113 -7.22 -1.48 -15.01
C ARG A 113 -6.11 -0.93 -15.89
N ALA A 114 -6.31 0.25 -16.48
CA ALA A 114 -5.32 0.88 -17.35
C ALA A 114 -3.97 1.09 -16.64
N LEU A 115 -3.99 1.45 -15.35
CA LEU A 115 -2.77 1.54 -14.55
C LEU A 115 -2.06 0.18 -14.41
N CYS A 116 -2.76 -0.89 -14.07
CA CYS A 116 -2.16 -2.22 -13.90
C CYS A 116 -1.64 -2.79 -15.23
N GLU A 117 -2.36 -2.57 -16.33
CA GLU A 117 -1.93 -2.94 -17.68
C GLU A 117 -0.65 -2.18 -18.09
N LYS A 118 -0.59 -0.87 -17.81
CA LYS A 118 0.63 -0.06 -18.01
C LYS A 118 1.81 -0.55 -17.17
N LEU A 119 1.54 -1.14 -16.00
CA LEU A 119 2.56 -1.75 -15.15
C LEU A 119 2.92 -3.19 -15.58
N GLU A 120 2.36 -3.66 -16.69
CA GLU A 120 2.57 -4.99 -17.26
C GLU A 120 2.13 -6.12 -16.33
N ALA A 121 0.98 -5.95 -15.66
CA ALA A 121 0.33 -7.06 -14.98
C ALA A 121 0.04 -8.20 -15.97
N ARG A 122 0.34 -9.44 -15.57
CA ARG A 122 0.03 -10.65 -16.34
C ARG A 122 -1.47 -10.77 -16.63
N ALA A 123 -2.28 -10.38 -15.65
CA ALA A 123 -3.72 -10.35 -15.77
C ALA A 123 -4.28 -9.27 -14.84
N PHE A 124 -5.43 -8.70 -15.21
CA PHE A 124 -6.23 -7.84 -14.35
C PHE A 124 -7.61 -8.48 -14.13
N ILE A 125 -7.91 -8.85 -12.89
CA ILE A 125 -9.17 -9.44 -12.48
C ILE A 125 -10.01 -8.36 -11.82
N ASP A 126 -11.11 -7.98 -12.48
CA ASP A 126 -12.05 -6.98 -11.98
C ASP A 126 -13.04 -7.64 -11.03
N PHE A 127 -12.85 -7.46 -9.72
CA PHE A 127 -13.68 -8.14 -8.72
C PHE A 127 -15.16 -7.71 -8.75
N ALA A 128 -15.49 -6.58 -9.36
CA ALA A 128 -16.88 -6.13 -9.52
C ALA A 128 -17.56 -6.68 -10.78
N LYS A 129 -16.78 -7.16 -11.76
CA LYS A 129 -17.30 -7.66 -13.05
C LYS A 129 -17.20 -9.18 -13.19
N THR A 130 -16.29 -9.84 -12.46
CA THR A 130 -16.15 -11.30 -12.48
C THR A 130 -17.36 -12.00 -11.85
N LYS A 131 -17.71 -13.17 -12.39
CA LYS A 131 -18.71 -14.08 -11.81
C LYS A 131 -18.10 -15.07 -10.82
N ASP A 132 -16.81 -15.36 -10.98
CA ASP A 132 -16.06 -16.29 -10.12
C ASP A 132 -14.61 -15.80 -9.98
N LEU A 133 -14.38 -14.99 -8.95
CA LEU A 133 -13.08 -14.44 -8.63
C LEU A 133 -12.03 -15.55 -8.41
N VAL A 134 -12.42 -16.69 -7.81
CA VAL A 134 -11.49 -17.75 -7.45
C VAL A 134 -11.00 -18.46 -8.72
N ALA A 135 -11.91 -18.82 -9.61
CA ALA A 135 -11.57 -19.46 -10.87
C ALA A 135 -10.70 -18.54 -11.74
N ASP A 136 -11.09 -17.27 -11.88
CA ASP A 136 -10.37 -16.30 -12.70
C ASP A 136 -8.94 -16.05 -12.20
N VAL A 137 -8.74 -15.93 -10.88
CA VAL A 137 -7.41 -15.75 -10.28
C VAL A 137 -6.55 -17.00 -10.46
N LYS A 138 -7.14 -18.20 -10.35
CA LYS A 138 -6.42 -19.45 -10.61
C LYS A 138 -6.00 -19.56 -12.07
N ALA A 139 -6.92 -19.34 -13.00
CA ALA A 139 -6.65 -19.38 -14.44
C ALA A 139 -5.61 -18.36 -14.90
N ALA A 140 -5.52 -17.21 -14.22
CA ALA A 140 -4.51 -16.20 -14.50
C ALA A 140 -3.08 -16.62 -14.12
N SER A 141 -2.91 -17.65 -13.27
CA SER A 141 -1.58 -18.20 -12.97
C SER A 141 -1.02 -19.03 -14.14
N PRO A 142 0.31 -19.14 -14.31
CA PRO A 142 0.92 -19.85 -15.44
C PRO A 142 0.45 -21.30 -15.64
N ASP A 143 0.13 -21.99 -14.55
CA ASP A 143 -0.28 -23.40 -14.54
C ASP A 143 -1.76 -23.59 -14.19
N GLY A 144 -2.52 -22.50 -14.03
CA GLY A 144 -3.94 -22.57 -13.67
C GLY A 144 -4.21 -23.02 -12.22
N LEU A 145 -3.19 -23.21 -11.39
CA LEU A 145 -3.33 -23.77 -10.03
C LEU A 145 -3.52 -22.70 -8.94
N GLY A 146 -3.30 -21.44 -9.28
CA GLY A 146 -3.29 -20.32 -8.35
C GLY A 146 -1.92 -19.65 -8.22
N PRO A 147 -1.88 -18.40 -7.73
CA PRO A 147 -0.63 -17.71 -7.47
C PRO A 147 0.18 -18.41 -6.37
N HIS A 148 1.50 -18.31 -6.46
CA HIS A 148 2.44 -18.78 -5.45
C HIS A 148 2.39 -17.94 -4.19
N ALA A 149 2.08 -16.65 -4.34
CA ALA A 149 1.84 -15.76 -3.23
C ALA A 149 0.66 -14.83 -3.46
N VAL A 150 0.02 -14.42 -2.37
CA VAL A 150 -1.07 -13.44 -2.36
C VAL A 150 -0.67 -12.30 -1.42
N LEU A 151 -0.61 -11.08 -1.94
CA LEU A 151 -0.43 -9.87 -1.14
C LEU A 151 -1.79 -9.20 -0.93
N LEU A 152 -2.24 -9.19 0.32
CA LEU A 152 -3.48 -8.57 0.73
C LEU A 152 -3.23 -7.11 1.12
N VAL A 153 -3.37 -6.21 0.17
CA VAL A 153 -3.17 -4.76 0.35
C VAL A 153 -4.50 -4.00 0.45
N ALA A 154 -5.62 -4.68 0.21
CA ALA A 154 -6.96 -4.09 0.23
C ALA A 154 -7.32 -3.51 1.61
N ALA A 155 -8.07 -2.40 1.60
CA ALA A 155 -8.64 -1.76 2.78
C ALA A 155 -10.03 -2.34 3.15
N ALA A 156 -10.41 -3.47 2.58
CA ALA A 156 -11.67 -4.15 2.84
C ALA A 156 -11.42 -5.55 3.41
N GLU A 157 -12.35 -6.07 4.21
CA GLU A 157 -12.23 -7.39 4.86
C GLU A 157 -12.41 -8.56 3.89
N LEU A 158 -13.32 -8.46 2.92
CA LEU A 158 -13.70 -9.59 2.05
C LEU A 158 -12.49 -10.31 1.40
N PRO A 159 -11.47 -9.63 0.86
CA PRO A 159 -10.31 -10.32 0.31
C PRO A 159 -9.52 -11.19 1.30
N PHE A 160 -9.53 -10.85 2.59
CA PHE A 160 -8.88 -11.65 3.65
C PHE A 160 -9.61 -12.97 3.89
N GLN A 161 -10.90 -13.05 3.54
CA GLN A 161 -11.70 -14.28 3.63
C GLN A 161 -11.54 -15.17 2.40
N GLN A 162 -11.15 -14.61 1.24
CA GLN A 162 -11.13 -15.31 -0.05
C GLN A 162 -9.74 -15.84 -0.43
N ALA A 163 -8.66 -15.30 0.15
CA ALA A 163 -7.28 -15.58 -0.27
C ALA A 163 -6.92 -17.06 -0.31
N THR A 164 -7.38 -17.83 0.67
CA THR A 164 -7.13 -19.28 0.77
C THR A 164 -7.79 -20.07 -0.36
N ALA A 165 -8.91 -19.59 -0.92
CA ALA A 165 -9.61 -20.28 -1.98
C ALA A 165 -8.82 -20.30 -3.30
N TYR A 166 -8.04 -19.26 -3.59
CA TYR A 166 -7.32 -19.12 -4.86
C TYR A 166 -5.80 -19.28 -4.79
N VAL A 167 -5.14 -19.11 -3.64
CA VAL A 167 -3.69 -19.37 -3.51
C VAL A 167 -3.34 -20.82 -3.90
N ARG A 168 -2.21 -21.14 -4.51
CA ARG A 168 -1.88 -22.55 -4.81
C ARG A 168 -1.54 -23.35 -3.55
N SER A 169 -1.51 -24.68 -3.67
CA SER A 169 -0.91 -25.55 -2.64
C SER A 169 0.56 -25.20 -2.41
N LYS A 170 0.98 -25.16 -1.14
CA LYS A 170 2.28 -24.66 -0.65
C LYS A 170 2.51 -23.17 -0.90
N GLY A 171 1.47 -22.41 -1.24
CA GLY A 171 1.54 -20.97 -1.44
C GLY A 171 1.49 -20.17 -0.14
N CYS A 172 1.82 -18.88 -0.24
CA CYS A 172 1.89 -17.97 0.91
C CYS A 172 0.92 -16.79 0.76
N ILE A 173 0.11 -16.55 1.79
CA ILE A 173 -0.74 -15.37 1.91
C ILE A 173 -0.06 -14.39 2.88
N VAL A 174 0.14 -13.17 2.43
CA VAL A 174 0.75 -12.09 3.22
C VAL A 174 -0.28 -10.99 3.46
N ALA A 175 -0.71 -10.86 4.72
CA ALA A 175 -1.59 -9.81 5.20
C ALA A 175 -0.80 -8.51 5.43
N ILE A 176 -1.18 -7.44 4.73
CA ILE A 176 -0.48 -6.15 4.71
C ILE A 176 -1.45 -5.00 5.02
N GLY A 177 -2.63 -5.01 4.37
CA GLY A 177 -3.70 -4.08 4.62
C GLY A 177 -4.22 -4.22 6.04
N LEU A 178 -4.66 -3.10 6.61
CA LEU A 178 -5.11 -3.01 8.00
C LEU A 178 -6.56 -2.50 8.09
N PRO A 179 -7.55 -3.18 7.46
CA PRO A 179 -8.94 -2.80 7.64
C PRO A 179 -9.35 -2.95 9.11
N ALA A 180 -9.93 -1.90 9.68
CA ALA A 180 -10.30 -1.87 11.08
C ALA A 180 -11.26 -3.02 11.43
N LYS A 181 -10.96 -3.76 12.50
CA LYS A 181 -11.75 -4.89 13.03
C LYS A 181 -11.88 -6.11 12.10
N ALA A 182 -11.23 -6.10 10.94
CA ALA A 182 -11.29 -7.22 10.01
C ALA A 182 -10.67 -8.48 10.60
N GLN A 183 -11.22 -9.63 10.21
CA GLN A 183 -10.65 -10.92 10.53
C GLN A 183 -10.05 -11.57 9.28
N LEU A 184 -9.12 -12.50 9.49
CA LEU A 184 -8.68 -13.43 8.45
C LEU A 184 -9.15 -14.81 8.89
N LYS A 185 -10.11 -15.41 8.17
CA LYS A 185 -10.58 -16.77 8.44
C LYS A 185 -10.11 -17.70 7.35
N ALA A 186 -9.51 -18.80 7.75
CA ALA A 186 -9.00 -19.83 6.87
C ALA A 186 -9.58 -21.19 7.30
N PRO A 187 -10.20 -21.97 6.40
CA PRO A 187 -10.64 -23.31 6.74
C PRO A 187 -9.44 -24.18 7.13
N VAL A 188 -9.45 -24.72 8.35
CA VAL A 188 -8.30 -25.45 8.92
C VAL A 188 -7.92 -26.65 8.05
N PHE A 189 -8.89 -27.46 7.66
CA PHE A 189 -8.65 -28.66 6.85
C PHE A 189 -7.96 -28.33 5.52
N ASP A 190 -8.50 -27.36 4.78
CA ASP A 190 -7.96 -26.93 3.49
C ASP A 190 -6.55 -26.31 3.64
N THR A 191 -6.35 -25.50 4.68
CA THR A 191 -5.06 -24.88 5.00
C THR A 191 -3.98 -25.94 5.26
N VAL A 192 -4.32 -26.98 6.04
CA VAL A 192 -3.40 -28.07 6.38
C VAL A 192 -3.10 -28.94 5.17
N VAL A 193 -4.12 -29.42 4.47
CA VAL A 193 -3.96 -30.35 3.33
C VAL A 193 -3.19 -29.70 2.18
N ARG A 194 -3.43 -28.42 1.93
CA ARG A 194 -2.71 -27.66 0.89
C ARG A 194 -1.42 -27.04 1.39
N MET A 195 -1.06 -27.21 2.66
CA MET A 195 0.14 -26.62 3.28
C MET A 195 0.25 -25.12 3.04
N VAL A 196 -0.86 -24.39 3.16
CA VAL A 196 -0.90 -22.94 2.93
C VAL A 196 -0.25 -22.22 4.12
N THR A 197 0.62 -21.26 3.82
CA THR A 197 1.25 -20.40 4.82
C THR A 197 0.54 -19.05 4.88
N ILE A 198 0.16 -18.58 6.08
CA ILE A 198 -0.44 -17.26 6.29
C ILE A 198 0.48 -16.45 7.21
N LYS A 199 0.90 -15.26 6.77
CA LYS A 199 1.78 -14.37 7.52
C LYS A 199 1.23 -12.96 7.56
N GLY A 200 1.47 -12.27 8.67
CA GLY A 200 1.40 -10.81 8.72
C GLY A 200 2.72 -10.20 8.26
N SER A 201 2.65 -9.13 7.48
CA SER A 201 3.81 -8.31 7.15
C SER A 201 3.54 -6.89 7.62
N TYR A 202 4.33 -6.46 8.58
CA TYR A 202 4.37 -5.06 8.99
C TYR A 202 5.57 -4.37 8.34
N VAL A 203 6.18 -3.43 9.04
CA VAL A 203 7.13 -2.48 8.47
C VAL A 203 8.51 -3.01 8.16
N GLY A 204 9.15 -2.30 7.24
CA GLY A 204 10.55 -2.48 6.93
C GLY A 204 11.45 -1.98 8.02
N ASN A 205 12.60 -2.61 8.12
CA ASN A 205 13.74 -2.08 8.84
C ASN A 205 14.56 -1.14 7.94
N ARG A 206 15.67 -0.62 8.49
CA ARG A 206 16.57 0.32 7.79
C ARG A 206 17.19 -0.27 6.51
N LEU A 207 17.47 -1.57 6.49
CA LEU A 207 18.02 -2.26 5.32
C LEU A 207 16.97 -2.36 4.22
N ASP A 208 15.72 -2.70 4.57
CA ASP A 208 14.63 -2.76 3.61
C ASP A 208 14.39 -1.39 2.94
N ALA A 209 14.43 -0.31 3.73
CA ALA A 209 14.31 1.04 3.19
C ALA A 209 15.43 1.37 2.21
N LYS A 210 16.68 0.99 2.54
CA LYS A 210 17.83 1.19 1.66
C LYS A 210 17.67 0.46 0.33
N GLU A 211 17.26 -0.81 0.36
CA GLU A 211 17.05 -1.61 -0.84
C GLU A 211 15.89 -1.08 -1.69
N ALA A 212 14.77 -0.68 -1.05
CA ALA A 212 13.64 -0.09 -1.74
C ALA A 212 14.04 1.21 -2.48
N VAL A 213 14.79 2.08 -1.80
CA VAL A 213 15.33 3.31 -2.41
C VAL A 213 16.29 2.99 -3.55
N ASP A 214 17.14 1.98 -3.42
CA ASP A 214 18.06 1.57 -4.49
C ASP A 214 17.31 1.22 -5.80
N PHE A 215 16.23 0.43 -5.73
CA PHE A 215 15.40 0.15 -6.93
C PHE A 215 14.83 1.42 -7.56
N PHE A 216 14.41 2.39 -6.74
CA PHE A 216 13.93 3.68 -7.22
C PHE A 216 15.05 4.49 -7.90
N THR A 217 16.23 4.58 -7.29
CA THR A 217 17.37 5.31 -7.87
C THR A 217 17.86 4.71 -9.19
N ARG A 218 17.70 3.39 -9.38
CA ARG A 218 17.99 2.68 -10.64
C ARG A 218 16.88 2.84 -11.70
N GLY A 219 15.86 3.67 -11.46
CA GLY A 219 14.76 3.93 -12.38
C GLY A 219 13.81 2.75 -12.59
N LYS A 220 13.88 1.72 -11.73
CA LYS A 220 13.01 0.53 -11.83
C LYS A 220 11.63 0.77 -11.25
N ILE A 221 11.51 1.75 -10.35
CA ILE A 221 10.25 2.14 -9.73
C ILE A 221 9.92 3.56 -10.19
N LYS A 222 8.77 3.72 -10.85
CA LYS A 222 8.15 4.99 -11.20
C LYS A 222 6.88 5.14 -10.39
N VAL A 223 6.81 6.19 -9.58
CA VAL A 223 5.65 6.44 -8.73
C VAL A 223 4.71 7.37 -9.48
N PRO A 224 3.55 6.93 -10.00
CA PRO A 224 2.55 7.86 -10.50
C PRO A 224 1.95 8.60 -9.30
N TYR A 225 2.15 9.91 -9.25
CA TYR A 225 1.60 10.75 -8.19
C TYR A 225 0.92 11.99 -8.76
N LYS A 226 -0.03 12.51 -7.99
CA LYS A 226 -0.61 13.84 -8.18
C LYS A 226 -0.16 14.72 -7.03
N THR A 227 0.42 15.87 -7.38
CA THR A 227 0.78 16.89 -6.40
C THR A 227 -0.41 17.80 -6.14
N VAL A 228 -0.67 18.09 -4.88
CA VAL A 228 -1.64 19.10 -4.42
C VAL A 228 -1.01 19.94 -3.30
N GLU A 229 -1.59 21.09 -2.98
CA GLU A 229 -1.07 21.93 -1.90
C GLU A 229 -1.38 21.33 -0.52
N LEU A 230 -0.55 21.62 0.49
CA LEU A 230 -0.77 21.17 1.88
C LEU A 230 -2.15 21.57 2.42
N SER A 231 -2.67 22.73 2.00
CA SER A 231 -4.01 23.21 2.36
C SER A 231 -5.14 22.29 1.88
N GLU A 232 -4.91 21.46 0.87
CA GLU A 232 -5.92 20.58 0.27
C GLU A 232 -6.05 19.21 0.95
N LEU A 233 -5.30 18.93 2.03
CA LEU A 233 -5.31 17.63 2.72
C LEU A 233 -6.72 17.13 3.06
N GLY A 234 -7.62 18.02 3.50
CA GLY A 234 -9.01 17.67 3.80
C GLY A 234 -9.78 17.12 2.59
N ASN A 235 -9.55 17.69 1.40
CA ASN A 235 -10.15 17.20 0.15
C ASN A 235 -9.59 15.83 -0.23
N VAL A 236 -8.29 15.63 -0.07
CA VAL A 236 -7.64 14.33 -0.33
C VAL A 236 -8.25 13.25 0.58
N PHE A 237 -8.43 13.53 1.88
CA PHE A 237 -9.09 12.59 2.80
C PHE A 237 -10.54 12.28 2.41
N SER A 238 -11.30 13.24 1.89
CA SER A 238 -12.64 13.00 1.36
C SER A 238 -12.63 12.05 0.15
N LEU A 239 -11.70 12.25 -0.79
CA LEU A 239 -11.54 11.37 -1.95
C LEU A 239 -11.12 9.95 -1.55
N MET A 240 -10.26 9.80 -0.53
CA MET A 240 -9.86 8.50 0.01
C MET A 240 -11.06 7.74 0.58
N LYS A 241 -11.89 8.39 1.41
CA LYS A 241 -13.12 7.77 1.96
C LYS A 241 -14.06 7.28 0.86
N GLN A 242 -14.10 7.97 -0.28
CA GLN A 242 -14.93 7.62 -1.43
C GLN A 242 -14.30 6.55 -2.35
N GLY A 243 -13.07 6.10 -2.06
CA GLY A 243 -12.35 5.14 -2.90
C GLY A 243 -11.92 5.68 -4.28
N LYS A 244 -11.94 7.01 -4.47
CA LYS A 244 -11.66 7.69 -5.76
C LYS A 244 -10.18 8.00 -6.00
N VAL A 245 -9.29 7.59 -5.10
CA VAL A 245 -7.85 7.82 -5.25
C VAL A 245 -7.21 6.70 -6.06
N ALA A 246 -6.78 7.03 -7.27
CA ALA A 246 -5.87 6.21 -8.08
C ALA A 246 -4.42 6.65 -7.86
N GLY A 247 -3.50 5.69 -7.66
CA GLY A 247 -2.08 6.00 -7.44
C GLY A 247 -1.81 6.68 -6.08
N ARG A 248 -1.03 7.78 -6.09
CA ARG A 248 -0.60 8.49 -4.87
C ARG A 248 -0.87 10.00 -4.96
N TYR A 249 -1.27 10.58 -3.83
CA TYR A 249 -1.24 12.03 -3.64
C TYR A 249 0.00 12.43 -2.85
N VAL A 250 0.61 13.54 -3.24
CA VAL A 250 1.76 14.15 -2.58
C VAL A 250 1.41 15.60 -2.27
N LEU A 251 1.48 15.98 -1.00
CA LEU A 251 1.30 17.36 -0.56
C LEU A 251 2.59 18.13 -0.81
N LYS A 252 2.48 19.25 -1.52
CA LYS A 252 3.54 20.26 -1.62
C LYS A 252 3.48 21.16 -0.37
N MET A 253 4.62 21.35 0.26
CA MET A 253 4.72 22.29 1.38
C MET A 253 4.84 23.72 0.84
N PRO A 254 4.22 24.71 1.52
CA PRO A 254 4.42 26.11 1.17
C PRO A 254 5.90 26.49 1.30
N GLU A 255 6.34 27.44 0.47
CA GLU A 255 7.71 27.96 0.49
C GLU A 255 8.02 28.78 1.74
#